data_AF-A0A920IDT9-F1
#
_entry.id   AF-A0A920IDT9-F1
#
_cell.length_a   1.000
_cell.length_b   1.000
_cell.length_c   1.000
_cell.angle_alpha   90.00
_cell.angle_beta   90.00
_cell.angle_gamma   90.00
#
_symmetry.space_group_name_H-M   'P 1'
#
loop_
_entity.id
_entity.type
_entity.pdbx_description
1 polymer ?
#
loop_
_entity_poly.entity_id
_entity_poly.type
_entity_poly.pdbx_seq_one_letter_code
_entity_poly.pdbx_strand_id
1 'polypeptide(L)'
;MIRAGAKNHSYVSVVTDPADYHAVALALEADGTVDAETRQRLAQKAFQQTAAYDQMIADWLTQQTQKTKPEQAEYRLNLSAQKTLDLRYGENPHQTAGLYASQAREPSVVHARQIQGKALSYNNINDTDAPFGWSANSQSRYCHYQACQPLRCGSYRYIDSSMGTRTGC
;
A
#
# COMPACT_ATOMS: atom_id res chain seq x y z
N MET A 1 27.76 -3.00 -0.39
CA MET A 1 27.70 -4.39 0.12
C MET A 1 26.46 -5.13 -0.40
N ILE A 2 25.23 -4.69 -0.09
CA ILE A 2 23.98 -5.37 -0.51
C ILE A 2 23.91 -5.61 -2.03
N ARG A 3 24.08 -4.58 -2.86
CA ARG A 3 24.09 -4.71 -4.33
C ARG A 3 25.16 -5.67 -4.87
N ALA A 4 26.32 -5.71 -4.22
CA ALA A 4 27.42 -6.59 -4.64
C ALA A 4 27.12 -8.05 -4.31
N GLY A 5 26.60 -8.32 -3.10
CA GLY A 5 26.11 -9.66 -2.72
C GLY A 5 24.97 -10.13 -3.62
N ALA A 6 23.99 -9.26 -3.88
CA ALA A 6 22.88 -9.56 -4.78
C ALA A 6 23.33 -9.83 -6.22
N LYS A 7 24.29 -9.07 -6.75
CA LYS A 7 24.89 -9.33 -8.07
C LYS A 7 25.57 -10.69 -8.14
N ASN A 8 26.19 -11.13 -7.04
CA ASN A 8 26.91 -12.39 -6.96
C ASN A 8 26.08 -13.54 -6.36
N HIS A 9 24.75 -13.51 -6.55
CA HIS A 9 23.83 -14.47 -5.94
C HIS A 9 24.04 -15.93 -6.35
N SER A 10 24.79 -16.18 -7.43
CA SER A 10 25.23 -17.53 -7.78
C SER A 10 26.08 -18.17 -6.67
N TYR A 11 26.76 -17.37 -5.84
CA TYR A 11 27.70 -17.84 -4.82
C TYR A 11 27.44 -17.26 -3.41
N VAL A 12 26.74 -16.13 -3.31
CA VAL A 12 26.54 -15.40 -2.04
C VAL A 12 25.05 -15.26 -1.76
N SER A 13 24.62 -15.60 -0.56
CA SER A 13 23.26 -15.31 -0.07
C SER A 13 23.24 -13.95 0.60
N VAL A 14 22.37 -13.04 0.15
CA VAL A 14 22.17 -11.72 0.78
C VAL A 14 20.78 -11.66 1.40
N VAL A 15 20.69 -11.33 2.69
CA VAL A 15 19.40 -11.22 3.37
C VAL A 15 19.18 -9.78 3.83
N THR A 16 18.06 -9.19 3.39
CA THR A 16 17.72 -7.79 3.69
C THR A 16 16.45 -7.63 4.52
N ASP A 17 15.77 -8.73 4.84
CA ASP A 17 14.49 -8.76 5.54
C ASP A 17 14.54 -9.84 6.65
N PRO A 18 14.27 -9.50 7.93
CA PRO A 18 14.23 -10.45 9.02
C PRO A 18 13.26 -11.62 8.81
N ALA A 19 12.19 -11.42 8.03
CA ALA A 19 11.23 -12.49 7.74
C ALA A 19 11.85 -13.68 7.00
N ASP A 20 12.96 -13.48 6.28
CA ASP A 20 13.65 -14.56 5.56
C ASP A 20 14.62 -15.35 6.45
N TYR A 21 14.93 -14.91 7.67
CA TYR A 21 15.98 -15.51 8.51
C TYR A 21 15.69 -16.99 8.81
N HIS A 22 14.45 -17.30 9.18
CA HIS A 22 14.07 -18.66 9.53
C HIS A 22 14.24 -19.63 8.35
N ALA A 23 13.76 -19.25 7.17
CA ALA A 23 13.87 -20.08 5.96
C ALA A 23 15.34 -20.30 5.56
N VAL A 24 16.17 -19.26 5.64
CA VAL A 24 17.60 -19.35 5.33
C VAL A 24 18.33 -20.21 6.36
N ALA A 25 18.02 -20.07 7.65
CA ALA A 25 18.61 -20.89 8.71
C ALA A 25 18.29 -22.38 8.49
N LEU A 26 17.03 -22.73 8.20
CA LEU A 26 16.64 -24.12 7.92
C LEU A 26 17.38 -24.72 6.73
N ALA A 27 17.53 -23.96 5.64
CA ALA A 27 18.28 -24.43 4.47
C ALA A 27 19.76 -24.71 4.79
N LEU A 28 20.38 -23.84 5.59
CA LEU A 28 21.76 -24.02 6.05
C LEU A 28 21.91 -25.20 7.03
N GLU A 29 20.94 -25.44 7.91
CA GLU A 29 20.95 -26.58 8.83
C GLU A 29 20.76 -27.91 8.10
N ALA A 30 19.91 -27.96 7.08
CA ALA A 30 19.61 -29.17 6.34
C ALA A 30 20.75 -29.58 5.40
N ASP A 31 21.22 -28.65 4.57
CA ASP A 31 22.10 -28.96 3.44
C ASP A 31 23.47 -28.26 3.51
N GLY A 32 23.71 -27.43 4.53
CA GLY A 32 24.91 -26.59 4.63
C GLY A 32 24.97 -25.46 3.60
N THR A 33 23.95 -25.32 2.75
CA THR A 33 23.87 -24.32 1.70
C THR A 33 22.43 -23.86 1.49
N VAL A 34 22.27 -22.63 1.04
CA VAL A 34 21.00 -22.15 0.46
C VAL A 34 20.97 -22.56 -1.01
N ASP A 35 19.86 -23.03 -1.55
CA ASP A 35 19.77 -23.42 -2.96
C ASP A 35 19.82 -22.20 -3.92
N ALA A 36 20.01 -22.44 -5.22
CA ALA A 36 20.17 -21.38 -6.21
C ALA A 36 18.90 -20.53 -6.42
N GLU A 37 17.71 -21.15 -6.34
CA GLU A 37 16.42 -20.49 -6.50
C GLU A 37 16.17 -19.53 -5.34
N THR A 38 16.41 -19.98 -4.11
CA THR A 38 16.32 -19.14 -2.91
C THR A 38 17.31 -17.99 -2.96
N ARG A 39 18.56 -18.21 -3.39
CA ARG A 39 19.53 -17.11 -3.56
C ARG A 39 19.09 -16.08 -4.60
N GLN A 40 18.52 -16.52 -5.73
CA GLN A 40 17.98 -15.62 -6.74
C GLN A 40 16.81 -14.78 -6.21
N ARG A 41 15.88 -15.40 -5.47
CA ARG A 41 14.77 -14.70 -4.80
C ARG A 41 15.27 -13.66 -3.82
N LEU A 42 16.25 -14.01 -3.00
CA LEU A 42 16.88 -13.10 -2.03
C LEU A 42 17.58 -11.92 -2.72
N ALA A 43 18.27 -12.18 -3.83
CA ALA A 43 18.88 -11.13 -4.63
C ALA A 43 17.85 -10.18 -5.27
N GLN A 44 16.73 -10.72 -5.77
CA GLN A 44 15.61 -9.93 -6.26
C GLN A 44 15.08 -8.99 -5.17
N LYS A 45 14.82 -9.52 -3.96
CA LYS A 45 14.38 -8.72 -2.81
C LYS A 45 15.40 -7.62 -2.47
N ALA A 46 16.69 -7.95 -2.46
CA ALA A 46 17.75 -6.99 -2.15
C ALA A 46 17.82 -5.82 -3.15
N PHE A 47 17.66 -6.10 -4.45
CA PHE A 47 17.62 -5.04 -5.47
C PHE A 47 16.34 -4.20 -5.40
N GLN A 48 15.18 -4.83 -5.13
CA GLN A 48 13.92 -4.11 -4.91
C GLN A 48 14.03 -3.16 -3.72
N GLN A 49 14.58 -3.63 -2.59
CA GLN A 49 14.78 -2.80 -1.40
C GLN A 49 15.73 -1.62 -1.68
N THR A 50 16.82 -1.87 -2.42
CA THR A 50 17.78 -0.81 -2.77
C THR A 50 17.14 0.23 -3.68
N ALA A 51 16.37 -0.20 -4.70
CA ALA A 51 15.68 0.71 -5.60
C ALA A 51 14.64 1.57 -4.87
N ALA A 52 13.88 0.99 -3.96
CA ALA A 52 12.91 1.73 -3.15
C ALA A 52 13.60 2.77 -2.26
N TYR A 53 14.74 2.42 -1.65
CA TYR A 53 15.52 3.34 -0.83
C TYR A 53 16.12 4.51 -1.65
N ASP A 54 16.72 4.22 -2.80
CA ASP A 54 17.28 5.25 -3.69
C ASP A 54 16.18 6.20 -4.19
N GLN A 55 14.98 5.68 -4.47
CA GLN A 55 13.82 6.50 -4.80
C GLN A 55 13.44 7.43 -3.64
N MET A 56 13.35 6.93 -2.40
CA MET A 56 13.00 7.76 -1.25
C MET A 56 13.99 8.93 -1.05
N ILE A 57 15.28 8.69 -1.30
CA ILE A 57 16.30 9.74 -1.27
C ILE A 57 16.05 10.78 -2.37
N ALA A 58 15.82 10.33 -3.61
CA ALA A 58 15.56 11.23 -4.74
C ALA A 58 14.31 12.09 -4.50
N ASP A 59 13.23 11.49 -3.99
CA ASP A 59 11.98 12.18 -3.66
C ASP A 59 12.21 13.22 -2.55
N TRP A 60 12.97 12.86 -1.50
CA TRP A 60 13.33 13.79 -0.42
C TRP A 60 14.18 14.96 -0.91
N LEU A 61 15.21 14.71 -1.72
CA LEU A 61 16.08 15.76 -2.28
C LEU A 61 15.26 16.73 -3.14
N THR A 62 14.37 16.20 -3.97
CA THR A 62 13.46 16.99 -4.80
C THR A 62 12.59 17.90 -3.94
N GLN A 63 12.03 17.38 -2.84
CA GLN A 63 11.22 18.18 -1.90
C GLN A 63 12.04 19.29 -1.22
N GLN A 64 13.32 19.08 -0.89
CA GLN A 64 14.17 20.13 -0.32
C GLN A 64 14.46 21.25 -1.33
N THR A 65 14.71 20.89 -2.58
CA THR A 65 14.90 21.86 -3.67
C THR A 65 13.62 22.64 -3.92
N GLN A 66 12.45 21.99 -3.96
CA GLN A 66 11.16 22.66 -4.12
C GLN A 66 10.89 23.74 -3.05
N LYS A 67 11.29 23.49 -1.80
CA LYS A 67 11.10 24.44 -0.70
C LYS A 67 12.00 25.67 -0.78
N THR A 68 13.16 25.56 -1.41
CA THR A 68 14.20 26.60 -1.39
C THR A 68 14.38 27.30 -2.73
N LYS A 69 14.28 26.56 -3.83
CA LYS A 69 14.52 27.00 -5.22
C LYS A 69 13.60 26.22 -6.17
N PRO A 70 12.28 26.49 -6.18
CA PRO A 70 11.31 25.73 -6.95
C PRO A 70 11.60 25.70 -8.46
N GLU A 71 12.20 26.76 -9.01
CA GLU A 71 12.61 26.85 -10.41
C GLU A 71 13.75 25.89 -10.80
N GLN A 72 14.48 25.37 -9.81
CA GLN A 72 15.56 24.39 -9.98
C GLN A 72 15.13 22.96 -9.66
N ALA A 73 13.88 22.76 -9.24
CA ALA A 73 13.38 21.44 -8.90
C ALA A 73 13.15 20.61 -10.18
N GLU A 74 13.77 19.43 -10.24
CA GLU A 74 13.49 18.43 -11.27
C GLU A 74 12.28 17.59 -10.84
N TYR A 75 11.25 17.57 -11.68
CA TYR A 75 10.04 16.78 -11.41
C TYR A 75 10.12 15.45 -12.17
N ARG A 76 10.15 14.34 -11.42
CA ARG A 76 10.10 12.99 -11.97
C ARG A 76 9.10 12.15 -11.19
N LEU A 77 8.27 11.41 -11.92
CA LEU A 77 7.38 10.41 -11.33
C LEU A 77 8.13 9.09 -11.20
N ASN A 78 8.38 8.67 -9.96
CA ASN A 78 8.91 7.35 -9.65
C ASN A 78 7.83 6.59 -8.86
N LEU A 79 7.49 5.37 -9.29
CA LEU A 79 6.50 4.54 -8.60
C LEU A 79 7.18 3.27 -8.09
N SER A 80 7.31 3.16 -6.77
CA SER A 80 7.75 1.94 -6.09
C SER A 80 6.67 1.54 -5.09
N ALA A 81 6.06 0.39 -5.32
CA ALA A 81 5.00 -0.15 -4.48
C ALA A 81 5.15 -1.67 -4.35
N GLN A 82 4.87 -2.18 -3.16
CA GLN A 82 4.88 -3.61 -2.86
C GLN A 82 3.46 -4.15 -2.96
N LYS A 83 3.28 -5.31 -3.61
CA LYS A 83 2.00 -6.01 -3.64
C LYS A 83 1.63 -6.47 -2.23
N THR A 84 0.46 -6.08 -1.74
CA THR A 84 -0.05 -6.43 -0.42
C THR A 84 -1.12 -7.51 -0.47
N LEU A 85 -1.92 -7.54 -1.54
CA LEU A 85 -3.03 -8.48 -1.67
C LEU A 85 -3.32 -8.84 -3.13
N ASP A 86 -3.61 -10.11 -3.39
CA ASP A 86 -4.27 -10.55 -4.63
C ASP A 86 -5.77 -10.30 -4.53
N LEU A 87 -6.32 -9.57 -5.51
CA LEU A 87 -7.76 -9.28 -5.57
C LEU A 87 -8.49 -10.40 -6.29
N ARG A 88 -9.75 -10.62 -5.90
CA ARG A 88 -10.59 -11.68 -6.47
C ARG A 88 -10.76 -11.54 -7.99
N TYR A 89 -10.85 -10.31 -8.48
CA TYR A 89 -10.84 -9.91 -9.89
C TYR A 89 -10.60 -8.39 -9.97
N GLY A 90 -10.30 -7.91 -11.17
CA GLY A 90 -10.17 -6.50 -11.53
C GLY A 90 -11.53 -5.80 -11.57
N GLU A 91 -11.71 -4.85 -12.49
CA GLU A 91 -12.99 -4.19 -12.67
C GLU A 91 -14.07 -5.19 -13.13
N ASN A 92 -13.67 -6.15 -13.97
CA ASN A 92 -14.51 -7.21 -14.51
C ASN A 92 -13.99 -8.62 -14.13
N PRO A 93 -14.85 -9.66 -14.02
CA PRO A 93 -14.46 -11.00 -13.55
C PRO A 93 -13.36 -11.72 -14.34
N HIS A 94 -13.16 -11.37 -15.61
CA HIS A 94 -12.13 -11.95 -16.47
C HIS A 94 -10.76 -11.29 -16.32
N GLN A 95 -10.67 -10.19 -15.55
CA GLN A 95 -9.43 -9.45 -15.32
C GLN A 95 -8.84 -9.83 -13.96
N THR A 96 -7.52 -9.99 -13.90
CA THR A 96 -6.78 -10.16 -12.65
C THR A 96 -6.36 -8.81 -12.09
N ALA A 97 -6.30 -8.68 -10.77
CA ALA A 97 -5.81 -7.46 -10.12
C ALA A 97 -5.09 -7.75 -8.81
N GLY A 98 -4.23 -6.81 -8.40
CA GLY A 98 -3.53 -6.85 -7.13
C GLY A 98 -3.53 -5.46 -6.50
N LEU A 99 -3.59 -5.43 -5.18
CA LEU A 99 -3.42 -4.22 -4.38
C LEU A 99 -1.93 -4.01 -4.11
N TYR A 100 -1.45 -2.80 -4.35
CA TYR A 100 -0.06 -2.41 -4.12
C TYR A 100 -0.02 -1.22 -3.16
N ALA A 101 0.92 -1.25 -2.22
CA ALA A 101 1.14 -0.19 -1.25
C ALA A 101 2.53 0.42 -1.44
N SER A 102 2.61 1.75 -1.42
CA SER A 102 3.89 2.43 -1.25
C SER A 102 4.37 2.30 0.20
N GLN A 103 5.62 2.69 0.47
CA GLN A 103 6.13 2.69 1.85
C GLN A 103 5.52 3.81 2.72
N ALA A 104 4.77 4.75 2.12
CA ALA A 104 4.09 5.80 2.85
C ALA A 104 2.92 5.22 3.67
N ARG A 105 2.88 5.55 4.97
CA ARG A 105 1.88 5.05 5.93
C ARG A 105 0.77 6.05 6.17
N GLU A 106 0.18 6.56 5.10
CA GLU A 106 -1.02 7.39 5.21
C GLU A 106 -2.24 6.51 5.50
N PRO A 107 -3.18 6.93 6.38
CA PRO A 107 -4.44 6.23 6.59
C PRO A 107 -5.19 6.05 5.26
N SER A 108 -5.27 4.82 4.77
CA SER A 108 -5.94 4.47 3.52
C SER A 108 -6.50 3.06 3.58
N VAL A 109 -7.42 2.75 2.68
CA VAL A 109 -7.96 1.38 2.54
C VAL A 109 -6.86 0.37 2.23
N VAL A 110 -5.75 0.82 1.63
CA VAL A 110 -4.59 0.00 1.27
C VAL A 110 -3.94 -0.65 2.49
N HIS A 111 -4.01 0.00 3.65
CA HIS A 111 -3.47 -0.50 4.93
C HIS A 111 -4.55 -1.05 5.88
N ALA A 112 -5.80 -1.14 5.41
CA ALA A 112 -6.90 -1.60 6.23
C ALA A 112 -6.85 -3.12 6.47
N ARG A 113 -7.20 -3.54 7.69
CA ARG A 113 -7.33 -4.96 8.03
C ARG A 113 -8.76 -5.44 7.77
N GLN A 114 -8.92 -6.38 6.85
CA GLN A 114 -10.19 -7.07 6.68
C GLN A 114 -10.47 -7.97 7.91
N ILE A 115 -11.59 -7.71 8.60
CA ILE A 115 -12.00 -8.49 9.79
C ILE A 115 -12.88 -9.68 9.39
N GLN A 116 -13.72 -9.51 8.37
CA GLN A 116 -14.67 -10.53 7.91
C GLN A 116 -15.01 -10.32 6.42
N GLY A 117 -15.59 -11.34 5.78
CA GLY A 117 -16.15 -11.26 4.45
C GLY A 117 -15.35 -12.09 3.43
N LYS A 118 -15.78 -12.01 2.17
CA LYS A 118 -15.09 -12.65 1.04
C LYS A 118 -13.82 -11.86 0.69
N ALA A 119 -12.91 -12.49 -0.04
CA ALA A 119 -11.76 -11.79 -0.62
C ALA A 119 -12.22 -10.56 -1.42
N LEU A 120 -11.49 -9.45 -1.26
CA LEU A 120 -11.82 -8.16 -1.84
C LEU A 120 -11.67 -8.18 -3.37
N SER A 121 -12.58 -7.51 -4.07
CA SER A 121 -12.46 -7.19 -5.50
C SER A 121 -11.97 -5.76 -5.70
N TYR A 122 -11.52 -5.43 -6.92
CA TYR A 122 -11.14 -4.06 -7.27
C TYR A 122 -12.24 -3.04 -6.97
N ASN A 123 -13.49 -3.34 -7.32
CA ASN A 123 -14.62 -2.43 -7.07
C ASN A 123 -14.86 -2.21 -5.57
N ASN A 124 -14.57 -3.20 -4.71
CA ASN A 124 -14.67 -3.00 -3.26
C ASN A 124 -13.63 -2.01 -2.75
N ILE A 125 -12.40 -2.09 -3.27
CA ILE A 125 -11.33 -1.15 -2.92
C ILE A 125 -11.70 0.25 -3.42
N ASN A 126 -12.11 0.36 -4.68
CA ASN A 126 -12.45 1.64 -5.32
C ASN A 126 -13.64 2.36 -4.64
N ASP A 127 -14.65 1.60 -4.21
CA ASP A 127 -15.80 2.14 -3.48
C ASP A 127 -15.46 2.55 -2.04
N THR A 128 -14.42 1.96 -1.45
CA THR A 128 -14.00 2.24 -0.07
C THR A 128 -12.98 3.37 0.01
N ASP A 129 -12.11 3.54 -1.00
CA ASP A 129 -11.11 4.61 -1.01
C ASP A 129 -11.75 6.01 -1.18
N ALA A 130 -12.80 6.10 -2.00
CA ALA A 130 -13.54 7.35 -2.21
C ALA A 130 -14.06 8.02 -0.91
N PRO A 131 -14.68 7.30 0.04
CA PRO A 131 -15.05 7.85 1.35
C PRO A 131 -13.88 8.26 2.25
N PHE A 132 -12.72 7.59 2.20
CA PHE A 132 -11.57 7.95 3.04
C PHE A 132 -10.99 9.33 2.66
N GLY A 133 -10.87 9.61 1.35
CA GLY A 133 -10.42 10.91 0.87
C GLY A 133 -11.39 12.07 1.16
N TRP A 134 -12.70 11.80 1.19
CA TRP A 134 -13.73 12.84 1.35
C TRP A 134 -14.15 13.10 2.81
N SER A 135 -14.19 12.06 3.65
CA SER A 135 -14.52 12.22 5.09
C SER A 135 -13.41 12.92 5.87
N ALA A 136 -12.15 12.83 5.43
CA ALA A 136 -11.05 13.60 6.00
C ALA A 136 -11.20 15.12 5.79
N ASN A 137 -11.99 15.55 4.78
CA ASN A 137 -12.10 16.95 4.36
C ASN A 137 -13.53 17.53 4.41
N SER A 138 -14.52 16.78 4.88
CA SER A 138 -15.93 17.22 4.93
C SER A 138 -16.46 17.30 6.36
N GLN A 139 -17.34 18.28 6.63
CA GLN A 139 -18.03 18.45 7.92
C GLN A 139 -19.11 17.37 8.17
N SER A 140 -19.29 16.44 7.24
CA SER A 140 -20.27 15.35 7.31
C SER A 140 -19.70 14.18 8.11
N ARG A 141 -20.43 13.71 9.13
CA ARG A 141 -19.99 12.61 9.99
C ARG A 141 -20.10 11.22 9.35
N TYR A 142 -20.88 11.07 8.27
CA TYR A 142 -20.97 9.82 7.51
C TYR A 142 -21.41 10.05 6.06
N CYS A 143 -20.98 9.16 5.16
CA CYS A 143 -21.39 9.10 3.77
C CYS A 143 -21.50 7.64 3.31
N HIS A 144 -22.55 7.31 2.57
CA HIS A 144 -22.74 6.03 1.88
C HIS A 144 -22.33 6.17 0.42
N TYR A 145 -21.48 5.26 -0.06
CA TYR A 145 -20.97 5.23 -1.43
C TYR A 145 -21.33 3.90 -2.11
N GLN A 146 -21.54 3.98 -3.42
CA GLN A 146 -21.64 2.82 -4.30
C GLN A 146 -21.16 3.21 -5.70
N ALA A 147 -20.37 2.35 -6.33
CA ALA A 147 -19.80 2.61 -7.66
C ALA A 147 -19.09 3.99 -7.75
N CYS A 148 -18.28 4.31 -6.74
CA CYS A 148 -17.56 5.58 -6.58
C CYS A 148 -18.42 6.86 -6.50
N GLN A 149 -19.73 6.75 -6.33
CA GLN A 149 -20.61 7.91 -6.20
C GLN A 149 -21.22 7.99 -4.79
N PRO A 150 -21.27 9.20 -4.18
CA PRO A 150 -21.96 9.39 -2.91
C PRO A 150 -23.46 9.25 -3.13
N LEU A 151 -24.06 8.23 -2.52
CA LEU A 151 -25.52 8.03 -2.54
C LEU A 151 -26.22 8.90 -1.50
N ARG A 152 -25.63 9.03 -0.30
CA ARG A 152 -26.18 9.84 0.80
C ARG A 152 -25.10 10.25 1.79
N CYS A 153 -24.95 11.55 2.04
CA CYS A 153 -24.09 12.10 3.08
C CYS A 153 -24.93 12.83 4.12
N GLY A 154 -24.55 12.72 5.39
CA GLY A 154 -25.27 13.36 6.48
C GLY A 154 -24.42 13.60 7.72
N SER A 155 -24.98 14.40 8.61
CA SER A 155 -24.50 14.56 9.97
C SER A 155 -25.63 14.14 10.90
N TYR A 156 -25.41 13.15 11.77
CA TYR A 156 -26.36 12.88 12.85
C TYR A 156 -26.44 14.16 13.70
N ARG A 157 -27.58 14.86 13.62
CA ARG A 157 -28.03 15.71 14.73
C ARG A 157 -28.67 14.73 15.71
N TYR A 158 -28.14 14.70 16.92
CA TYR A 158 -28.83 14.08 18.05
C TYR A 158 -30.22 14.72 18.10
N ILE A 159 -31.28 13.96 17.83
CA ILE A 159 -32.63 14.41 18.15
C ILE A 159 -32.71 14.23 19.66
N ASP A 160 -32.49 15.32 20.39
CA ASP A 160 -32.82 15.36 21.80
C ASP A 160 -34.33 15.06 21.94
N SER A 161 -34.66 13.98 22.63
CA SER A 161 -36.03 13.48 22.81
C SER A 161 -36.88 14.36 23.73
N SER A 162 -36.43 15.57 24.07
CA SER A 162 -37.17 16.51 24.92
C SER A 162 -37.65 17.77 24.19
N MET A 163 -38.27 17.66 23.02
CA MET A 163 -39.14 18.73 22.52
C MET A 163 -40.21 18.17 21.60
N GLY A 164 -41.45 18.27 22.05
CA GLY A 164 -42.62 17.82 21.33
C GLY A 164 -42.93 18.66 20.09
N THR A 165 -43.80 18.05 19.29
CA THR A 165 -44.70 18.66 18.30
C THR A 165 -44.16 19.11 16.93
N ARG A 166 -44.83 18.53 15.93
CA ARG A 166 -45.35 19.09 14.66
C ARG A 166 -44.54 18.86 13.38
N THR A 167 -45.25 18.18 12.45
CA THR A 167 -45.39 18.42 10.99
C THR A 167 -44.10 18.36 10.17
N GLY A 168 -43.95 17.51 9.15
CA GLY A 168 -44.86 17.25 8.05
C GLY A 168 -44.14 17.60 6.74
N CYS A 169 -44.18 16.67 5.79
CA CYS A 169 -43.40 16.54 4.53
C CYS A 169 -41.98 16.00 4.66
#